data_AF-A0AAV0L905-F1
#
_entry.id   AF-A0AAV0L905-F1
#
_cell.length_a   1.000
_cell.length_b   1.000
_cell.length_c   1.000
_cell.angle_alpha   90.00
_cell.angle_beta   90.00
_cell.angle_gamma   90.00
#
_symmetry.space_group_name_H-M   'P 1'
#
loop_
_entity.id
_entity.type
_entity.pdbx_description
1 polymer ?
#
loop_
_entity_poly.entity_id
_entity_poly.type
_entity_poly.pdbx_seq_one_letter_code
_entity_poly.pdbx_strand_id
1 'polypeptide(L)'
;MRKIFAQELLLPRRQERVDSMRLVMEEEVRQLHRTKSTTAPLNLSRMLVSLSTAITYRTAFGKFPSQQDQGAFLAALQQILVVLGGFSPCDVFPSSKLLRVVSGTQAKLKKLHRETDVIMEAIINDHKAKRLPGNCCDDRRNQDLVDVLLNFSQDHALGFPITNTEIKAVILDIFLAGSETTSGTLNWAMSELMRNPRAMKKAQIEVRTLSDGKGIIDQATLDELQYMKLVVKETLRLHHPPLAGPREARETMVIGGYQIPAKSRVVINSWALGRDPRYWTEPDKFYPERFLDSPIDYKGSNFELIPFGAGRRICPGLQFGVTLVNLALANLLYHFDWKLPDDMKPRDMDMTEEFSLASKKKNNLFVVPVPYYP
;
A
#
# COMPACT_ATOMS: atom_id res chain seq x y z
N MET A 1 -19.66 -3.18 -6.26
CA MET A 1 -18.19 -3.12 -5.98
C MET A 1 -17.81 -3.11 -4.51
N ARG A 2 -18.03 -2.06 -3.68
CA ARG A 2 -17.52 -2.06 -2.28
C ARG A 2 -17.97 -3.24 -1.41
N LYS A 3 -19.20 -3.73 -1.60
CA LYS A 3 -19.71 -4.93 -0.92
C LYS A 3 -18.88 -6.17 -1.27
N ILE A 4 -18.60 -6.37 -2.57
CA ILE A 4 -17.72 -7.44 -3.09
C ILE A 4 -16.32 -7.31 -2.47
N PHE A 5 -15.77 -6.10 -2.40
CA PHE A 5 -14.50 -5.84 -1.73
C PHE A 5 -14.48 -6.23 -0.25
N ALA A 6 -15.48 -5.80 0.52
CA ALA A 6 -15.52 -6.08 1.95
C ALA A 6 -15.74 -7.57 2.23
N GLN A 7 -16.63 -8.22 1.48
CA GLN A 7 -17.08 -9.58 1.76
C GLN A 7 -16.18 -10.66 1.17
N GLU A 8 -15.59 -10.44 0.00
CA GLU A 8 -14.90 -11.49 -0.76
C GLU A 8 -13.38 -11.28 -0.83
N LEU A 9 -12.92 -10.02 -0.80
CA LEU A 9 -11.48 -9.73 -0.87
C LEU A 9 -10.76 -9.77 0.48
N LEU A 10 -11.42 -9.56 1.62
CA LEU A 10 -10.69 -9.26 2.87
C LEU A 10 -10.93 -10.26 4.00
N LEU A 11 -12.09 -10.91 4.04
CA LEU A 11 -12.53 -11.68 5.20
C LEU A 11 -12.37 -13.22 5.04
N PRO A 12 -12.69 -13.86 3.90
CA PRO A 12 -12.75 -15.33 3.86
C PRO A 12 -11.38 -16.03 3.67
N ARG A 13 -10.36 -15.33 3.17
CA ARG A 13 -9.08 -15.92 2.73
C ARG A 13 -7.83 -15.25 3.32
N ARG A 14 -7.92 -14.77 4.56
CA ARG A 14 -6.81 -14.04 5.22
C ARG A 14 -5.54 -14.90 5.27
N GLN A 15 -5.66 -16.18 5.65
CA GLN A 15 -4.54 -17.10 5.78
C GLN A 15 -3.87 -17.42 4.43
N GLU A 16 -4.63 -17.86 3.42
CA GLU A 16 -4.11 -18.19 2.09
C GLU A 16 -3.37 -17.01 1.44
N ARG A 17 -3.86 -15.79 1.66
CA ARG A 17 -3.19 -14.56 1.20
C ARG A 17 -1.87 -14.35 1.92
N VAL A 18 -1.83 -14.50 3.23
CA VAL A 18 -0.59 -14.37 4.02
C VAL A 18 0.44 -15.40 3.55
N ASP A 19 0.02 -16.63 3.27
CA ASP A 19 0.90 -17.64 2.69
C ASP A 19 1.41 -17.25 1.30
N SER A 20 0.55 -16.71 0.43
CA SER A 20 0.97 -16.20 -0.88
C SER A 20 1.95 -15.02 -0.77
N MET A 21 1.69 -14.07 0.14
CA MET A 21 2.60 -12.96 0.44
C MET A 21 3.94 -13.48 0.96
N ARG A 22 3.92 -14.46 1.88
CA ARG A 22 5.10 -15.07 2.48
C ARG A 22 6.00 -15.71 1.42
N LEU A 23 5.44 -16.42 0.44
CA LEU A 23 6.25 -17.02 -0.63
C LEU A 23 7.08 -15.99 -1.42
N VAL A 24 6.51 -14.81 -1.69
CA VAL A 24 7.24 -13.72 -2.36
C VAL A 24 8.25 -13.08 -1.42
N MET A 25 7.88 -12.87 -0.14
CA MET A 25 8.81 -12.38 0.88
C MET A 25 10.04 -13.27 1.01
N GLU A 26 9.85 -14.59 1.06
CA GLU A 26 10.95 -15.56 1.18
C GLU A 26 11.86 -15.53 -0.05
N GLU A 27 11.32 -15.31 -1.25
CA GLU A 27 12.14 -15.17 -2.46
C GLU A 27 13.04 -13.92 -2.37
N GLU A 28 12.49 -12.77 -1.99
CA GLU A 28 13.24 -11.53 -1.82
C GLU A 28 14.27 -11.64 -0.67
N VAL A 29 13.89 -12.24 0.46
CA VAL A 29 14.82 -12.52 1.56
C VAL A 29 15.96 -13.43 1.10
N ARG A 30 15.67 -14.49 0.34
CA ARG A 30 16.73 -15.37 -0.22
C ARG A 30 17.63 -14.62 -1.19
N GLN A 31 17.09 -13.73 -2.01
CA GLN A 31 17.89 -12.88 -2.91
C GLN A 31 18.83 -11.98 -2.10
N LEU A 32 18.34 -11.32 -1.05
CA LEU A 32 19.17 -10.50 -0.15
C LEU A 32 20.28 -11.31 0.54
N HIS A 33 19.97 -12.52 1.00
CA HIS A 33 20.98 -13.43 1.54
C HIS A 33 22.00 -13.89 0.49
N ARG A 34 21.65 -13.92 -0.80
CA ARG A 34 22.60 -14.25 -1.88
C ARG A 34 23.50 -13.09 -2.25
N THR A 35 23.07 -11.85 -2.02
CA THR A 35 23.91 -10.64 -2.17
C THR A 35 24.99 -10.53 -1.07
N LYS A 36 25.22 -11.62 -0.33
CA LYS A 36 26.17 -11.97 0.76
C LYS A 36 27.58 -11.36 0.78
N SER A 37 27.97 -10.55 -0.21
CA SER A 37 29.37 -10.21 -0.46
C SER A 37 29.67 -8.73 -0.71
N THR A 38 28.70 -7.83 -0.63
CA THR A 38 28.99 -6.40 -0.81
C THR A 38 28.66 -5.62 0.44
N THR A 39 29.67 -4.97 1.01
CA THR A 39 29.52 -3.81 1.92
C THR A 39 28.80 -2.63 1.24
N ALA A 40 28.43 -2.78 -0.03
CA ALA A 40 27.74 -1.77 -0.82
C ALA A 40 26.35 -1.49 -0.26
N PRO A 41 25.96 -0.20 -0.18
CA PRO A 41 24.62 0.20 0.24
C PRO A 41 23.54 -0.32 -0.74
N LEU A 42 22.51 -0.98 -0.21
CA LEU A 42 21.32 -1.39 -0.94
C LEU A 42 20.31 -0.24 -0.97
N ASN A 43 19.72 0.03 -2.15
CA ASN A 43 18.56 0.91 -2.26
C ASN A 43 17.30 0.18 -1.76
N LEU A 44 17.02 0.31 -0.47
CA LEU A 44 15.89 -0.35 0.18
C LEU A 44 14.56 0.21 -0.34
N SER A 45 14.46 1.50 -0.65
CA SER A 45 13.24 2.09 -1.21
C SER A 45 12.82 1.40 -2.52
N ARG A 46 13.76 1.18 -3.45
CA ARG A 46 13.48 0.48 -4.72
C ARG A 46 13.05 -0.97 -4.51
N MET A 47 13.70 -1.66 -3.58
CA MET A 47 13.36 -3.04 -3.22
C MET A 47 11.95 -3.13 -2.64
N LEU A 48 11.58 -2.23 -1.72
CA LEU A 48 10.25 -2.20 -1.11
C LEU A 48 9.14 -1.92 -2.14
N VAL A 49 9.41 -1.07 -3.13
CA VAL A 49 8.50 -0.86 -4.27
C VAL A 49 8.35 -2.15 -5.07
N SER A 50 9.46 -2.80 -5.45
CA SER A 50 9.45 -4.07 -6.18
C SER A 50 8.64 -5.15 -5.43
N LEU A 51 8.91 -5.31 -4.14
CA LEU A 51 8.28 -6.29 -3.26
C LEU A 51 6.78 -6.04 -3.13
N SER A 52 6.37 -4.81 -2.78
CA SER A 52 4.95 -4.47 -2.58
C SER A 52 4.16 -4.65 -3.87
N THR A 53 4.79 -4.31 -5.00
CA THR A 53 4.25 -4.48 -6.34
C THR A 53 4.08 -5.97 -6.69
N ALA A 54 5.12 -6.78 -6.49
CA ALA A 54 5.09 -8.22 -6.77
C ALA A 54 4.04 -8.94 -5.90
N ILE A 55 3.93 -8.58 -4.63
CA ILE A 55 2.93 -9.14 -3.73
C ILE A 55 1.51 -8.71 -4.14
N THR A 56 1.30 -7.41 -4.36
CA THR A 56 -0.02 -6.89 -4.78
C THR A 56 -0.44 -7.54 -6.09
N TYR A 57 0.49 -7.68 -7.03
CA TYR A 57 0.24 -8.40 -8.28
C TYR A 57 -0.14 -9.85 -8.01
N ARG A 58 0.69 -10.61 -7.28
CA ARG A 58 0.49 -12.05 -7.11
C ARG A 58 -0.80 -12.39 -6.37
N THR A 59 -1.14 -11.57 -5.39
CA THR A 59 -2.35 -11.76 -4.59
C THR A 59 -3.62 -11.28 -5.30
N ALA A 60 -3.52 -10.31 -6.22
CA ALA A 60 -4.68 -9.79 -6.94
C ALA A 60 -4.88 -10.45 -8.32
N PHE A 61 -3.81 -10.76 -9.06
CA PHE A 61 -3.85 -11.11 -10.48
C PHE A 61 -3.01 -12.35 -10.86
N GLY A 62 -2.47 -13.06 -9.88
CA GLY A 62 -1.74 -14.30 -10.13
C GLY A 62 -0.32 -14.08 -10.68
N LYS A 63 0.04 -14.71 -11.81
CA LYS A 63 1.39 -14.60 -12.41
C LYS A 63 1.38 -13.73 -13.66
N PHE A 64 2.42 -12.91 -13.85
CA PHE A 64 2.58 -12.16 -15.10
C PHE A 64 2.83 -13.14 -16.26
N PRO A 65 2.29 -12.86 -17.46
CA PRO A 65 2.61 -13.65 -18.65
C PRO A 65 4.12 -13.63 -18.98
N SER A 66 4.78 -12.48 -18.77
CA SER A 66 6.23 -12.32 -18.94
C SER A 66 6.82 -11.20 -18.05
N GLN A 67 8.14 -11.22 -17.84
CA GLN A 67 8.86 -10.12 -17.14
C GLN A 67 8.79 -8.79 -17.91
N GLN A 68 8.70 -8.85 -19.24
CA GLN A 68 8.60 -7.66 -20.08
C GLN A 68 7.25 -6.95 -19.89
N ASP A 69 6.16 -7.72 -19.83
CA ASP A 69 4.81 -7.18 -19.57
C ASP A 69 4.71 -6.56 -18.18
N GLN A 70 5.36 -7.19 -17.19
CA GLN A 70 5.49 -6.64 -15.84
C GLN A 70 6.19 -5.27 -15.89
N GLY A 71 7.36 -5.16 -16.52
CA GLY A 71 8.09 -3.90 -16.61
C GLY A 71 7.29 -2.79 -17.30
N ALA A 72 6.63 -3.11 -18.42
CA ALA A 72 5.79 -2.17 -19.16
C ALA A 72 4.59 -1.69 -18.34
N PHE A 73 3.92 -2.60 -17.63
CA PHE A 73 2.80 -2.28 -16.76
C PHE A 73 3.22 -1.33 -15.62
N LEU A 74 4.33 -1.62 -14.94
CA LEU A 74 4.83 -0.76 -13.86
C LEU A 74 5.22 0.63 -14.35
N ALA A 75 5.84 0.73 -15.53
CA ALA A 75 6.17 2.01 -16.14
C ALA A 75 4.91 2.82 -16.47
N ALA A 76 3.88 2.19 -17.03
CA ALA A 76 2.60 2.84 -17.32
C ALA A 76 1.92 3.37 -16.05
N LEU A 77 1.92 2.58 -14.98
CA LEU A 77 1.32 2.96 -13.71
C LEU A 77 2.06 4.09 -13.01
N GLN A 78 3.39 4.09 -13.05
CA GLN A 78 4.17 5.20 -12.53
C GLN A 78 3.81 6.51 -13.26
N GLN A 79 3.63 6.46 -14.58
CA GLN A 79 3.18 7.62 -15.33
C GLN A 79 1.75 8.04 -14.98
N ILE A 80 0.84 7.09 -14.73
CA ILE A 80 -0.51 7.38 -14.25
C ILE A 80 -0.46 8.11 -12.91
N LEU A 81 0.34 7.65 -11.95
CA LEU A 81 0.49 8.30 -10.65
C LEU A 81 1.06 9.72 -10.76
N VAL A 82 2.06 9.93 -11.62
CA VAL A 82 2.62 11.26 -11.88
C VAL A 82 1.56 12.22 -12.45
N VAL A 83 0.71 11.72 -13.36
CA VAL A 83 -0.35 12.56 -13.94
C VAL A 83 -1.47 12.82 -12.94
N LEU A 84 -1.88 11.82 -12.16
CA LEU A 84 -2.92 11.96 -11.15
C LEU A 84 -2.49 12.83 -9.96
N GLY A 85 -1.20 12.83 -9.61
CA GLY A 85 -0.62 13.64 -8.53
C GLY A 85 -0.15 15.02 -8.96
N GLY A 86 -0.05 15.24 -10.27
CA GLY A 86 0.37 16.51 -10.84
C GLY A 86 -0.74 17.56 -10.83
N PHE A 87 -0.35 18.83 -10.95
CA PHE A 87 -1.29 19.92 -11.15
C PHE A 87 -1.79 19.95 -12.60
N SER A 88 -3.11 19.88 -12.81
CA SER A 88 -3.72 20.21 -14.10
C SER A 88 -4.45 21.56 -14.03
N PRO A 89 -4.18 22.50 -14.95
CA PRO A 89 -5.00 23.71 -15.09
C PRO A 89 -6.49 23.41 -15.31
N CYS A 90 -6.81 22.21 -15.82
CA CYS A 90 -8.18 21.75 -16.01
C CYS A 90 -8.92 21.50 -14.69
N ASP A 91 -8.20 21.21 -13.59
CA ASP A 91 -8.82 20.98 -12.28
C ASP A 91 -9.25 22.29 -11.62
N VAL A 92 -8.54 23.39 -11.93
CA VAL A 92 -8.85 24.74 -11.43
C VAL A 92 -9.87 25.43 -12.34
N PHE A 93 -9.74 25.25 -13.66
CA PHE A 93 -10.60 25.88 -14.66
C PHE A 93 -11.35 24.83 -15.50
N PRO A 94 -12.25 24.04 -14.88
CA PRO A 94 -12.91 22.92 -15.56
C PRO A 94 -13.76 23.35 -16.75
N SER A 95 -14.23 24.59 -16.79
CA SER A 95 -15.03 25.16 -17.90
C SER A 95 -14.21 25.56 -19.14
N SER A 96 -12.89 25.67 -19.03
CA SER A 96 -12.04 26.12 -20.14
C SER A 96 -11.71 24.96 -21.10
N LYS A 97 -12.37 24.95 -22.27
CA LYS A 97 -12.07 23.99 -23.35
C LYS A 97 -10.65 24.17 -23.91
N LEU A 98 -10.14 25.41 -23.93
CA LEU A 98 -8.79 25.71 -24.41
C LEU A 98 -7.72 25.06 -23.53
N LEU A 99 -7.83 25.20 -22.20
CA LEU A 99 -6.87 24.60 -21.27
C LEU A 99 -6.89 23.07 -21.31
N ARG A 100 -8.05 22.45 -21.59
CA ARG A 100 -8.15 21.00 -21.80
C ARG A 100 -7.35 20.52 -23.01
N VAL A 101 -7.31 21.31 -24.08
CA VAL A 101 -6.59 20.96 -25.31
C VAL A 101 -5.10 21.30 -25.19
N VAL A 102 -4.78 22.52 -24.76
CA VAL A 102 -3.40 23.04 -24.72
C VAL A 102 -2.53 22.35 -23.65
N SER A 103 -3.12 21.94 -22.52
CA SER A 103 -2.34 21.29 -21.45
C SER A 103 -1.79 19.91 -21.82
N GLY A 104 -2.24 19.29 -22.92
CA GLY A 104 -1.83 17.94 -23.33
C GLY A 104 -2.20 16.82 -22.35
N THR A 105 -2.77 17.15 -21.19
CA THR A 105 -3.06 16.20 -20.09
C THR A 105 -4.08 15.17 -20.54
N GLN A 106 -5.11 15.59 -21.29
CA GLN A 106 -6.13 14.69 -21.82
C GLN A 106 -5.56 13.70 -22.85
N ALA A 107 -4.65 14.15 -23.73
CA ALA A 107 -4.00 13.28 -24.69
C ALA A 107 -3.09 12.25 -24.00
N LYS A 108 -2.31 12.70 -23.01
CA LYS A 108 -1.46 11.83 -22.19
C LYS A 108 -2.28 10.79 -21.41
N LEU A 109 -3.38 11.19 -20.76
CA LEU A 109 -4.29 10.27 -20.07
C LEU A 109 -4.92 9.25 -21.03
N LYS A 110 -5.37 9.68 -22.21
CA LYS A 110 -5.91 8.75 -23.22
C LYS A 110 -4.88 7.74 -23.70
N LYS A 111 -3.62 8.16 -23.89
CA LYS A 111 -2.52 7.25 -24.24
C LYS A 111 -2.27 6.21 -23.14
N LEU A 112 -2.08 6.68 -21.90
CA LEU A 112 -1.86 5.80 -20.74
C LEU A 112 -3.03 4.85 -20.49
N HIS A 113 -4.25 5.33 -20.67
CA HIS A 113 -5.45 4.50 -20.57
C HIS A 113 -5.45 3.38 -21.62
N ARG A 114 -5.12 3.67 -22.89
CA ARG A 114 -5.03 2.64 -23.94
C ARG A 114 -3.94 1.60 -23.65
N GLU A 115 -2.75 2.05 -23.24
CA GLU A 115 -1.64 1.15 -22.91
C GLU A 115 -2.01 0.21 -21.75
N THR A 116 -2.64 0.76 -20.71
CA THR A 116 -3.07 -0.02 -19.54
C THR A 116 -4.25 -0.93 -19.88
N ASP A 117 -5.19 -0.48 -20.73
CA ASP A 117 -6.36 -1.25 -21.14
C ASP A 117 -5.97 -2.54 -21.86
N VAL A 118 -4.97 -2.48 -22.74
CA VAL A 118 -4.43 -3.67 -23.45
C VAL A 118 -3.88 -4.69 -22.46
N ILE A 119 -3.12 -4.25 -21.46
CA ILE A 119 -2.53 -5.14 -20.45
C ILE A 119 -3.63 -5.77 -19.59
N MET A 120 -4.61 -4.97 -19.14
CA MET A 120 -5.70 -5.48 -18.32
C MET A 120 -6.60 -6.45 -19.09
N GLU A 121 -6.84 -6.22 -20.38
CA GLU A 121 -7.58 -7.14 -21.23
C GLU A 121 -6.83 -8.47 -21.40
N ALA A 122 -5.50 -8.42 -21.58
CA ALA A 122 -4.67 -9.62 -21.65
C ALA A 122 -4.74 -10.44 -20.34
N ILE A 123 -4.68 -9.78 -19.18
CA ILE A 123 -4.86 -10.43 -17.87
C ILE A 123 -6.24 -11.11 -17.80
N ILE A 124 -7.32 -10.41 -18.14
CA ILE A 124 -8.67 -11.00 -18.10
C ILE A 124 -8.80 -12.20 -19.05
N ASN A 125 -8.23 -12.11 -20.25
CA ASN A 125 -8.32 -13.19 -21.24
C ASN A 125 -7.51 -14.42 -20.82
N ASP A 126 -6.35 -14.26 -20.19
CA ASP A 126 -5.58 -15.36 -19.61
C ASP A 126 -6.39 -16.11 -18.53
N HIS A 127 -7.07 -15.38 -17.66
CA HIS A 127 -7.96 -15.98 -16.65
C HIS A 127 -9.15 -16.70 -17.28
N LYS A 128 -9.77 -16.12 -18.31
CA LYS A 128 -10.85 -16.79 -19.07
C LYS A 128 -10.38 -18.07 -19.76
N ALA A 129 -9.18 -18.08 -20.33
CA ALA A 129 -8.61 -19.24 -21.02
C ALA A 129 -8.31 -20.40 -20.05
N LYS A 130 -7.80 -20.09 -18.84
CA LYS A 130 -7.54 -21.09 -17.79
C LYS A 130 -8.81 -21.81 -17.31
N ARG A 131 -9.98 -21.19 -17.49
CA ARG A 131 -11.31 -21.69 -17.08
C ARG A 131 -12.03 -22.54 -18.13
N LEU A 132 -11.48 -22.69 -19.33
CA LEU A 132 -12.13 -23.48 -20.39
C LEU A 132 -12.22 -24.97 -19.99
N PRO A 133 -13.35 -25.65 -20.29
CA PRO A 133 -13.55 -27.06 -19.93
C PRO A 133 -12.50 -27.94 -20.60
N GLY A 134 -11.64 -28.57 -19.79
CA GLY A 134 -10.49 -29.38 -20.24
C GLY A 134 -9.20 -29.12 -19.46
N ASN A 135 -9.07 -27.97 -18.80
CA ASN A 135 -7.99 -27.71 -17.84
C ASN A 135 -8.42 -28.19 -16.44
N CYS A 136 -7.76 -29.23 -15.92
CA CYS A 136 -8.05 -29.90 -14.64
C CYS A 136 -7.75 -29.04 -13.38
N CYS A 137 -7.72 -27.72 -13.51
CA CYS A 137 -7.32 -26.79 -12.46
C CYS A 137 -8.53 -26.08 -11.84
N ASP A 138 -9.63 -26.79 -11.56
CA ASP A 138 -10.69 -26.28 -10.67
C ASP A 138 -10.21 -26.37 -9.20
N ASP A 139 -9.06 -25.76 -8.91
CA ASP A 139 -8.61 -25.59 -7.53
C ASP A 139 -9.15 -24.26 -7.04
N ARG A 140 -10.39 -24.29 -6.52
CA ARG A 140 -11.03 -23.14 -5.86
C ARG A 140 -10.16 -22.48 -4.77
N ARG A 141 -9.11 -23.17 -4.31
CA ARG A 141 -8.10 -22.69 -3.34
C ARG A 141 -7.07 -21.71 -3.92
N ASN A 142 -6.94 -21.60 -5.25
CA ASN A 142 -5.97 -20.72 -5.92
C ASN A 142 -6.60 -19.57 -6.73
N GLN A 143 -7.88 -19.28 -6.50
CA GLN A 143 -8.56 -18.17 -7.17
C GLN A 143 -8.03 -16.82 -6.68
N ASP A 144 -7.61 -15.97 -7.60
CA ASP A 144 -7.26 -14.58 -7.31
C ASP A 144 -8.46 -13.62 -7.45
N LEU A 145 -8.21 -12.31 -7.40
CA LEU A 145 -9.28 -11.34 -7.51
C LEU A 145 -9.94 -11.32 -8.88
N VAL A 146 -9.16 -11.45 -9.96
CA VAL A 146 -9.71 -11.45 -11.32
C VAL A 146 -10.70 -12.60 -11.42
N ASP A 147 -10.33 -13.75 -10.85
CA ASP A 147 -11.19 -14.90 -10.80
C ASP A 147 -12.52 -14.65 -10.06
N VAL A 148 -12.45 -14.04 -8.89
CA VAL A 148 -13.63 -13.70 -8.09
C VAL A 148 -14.54 -12.74 -8.86
N LEU A 149 -13.97 -11.69 -9.47
CA LEU A 149 -14.73 -10.71 -10.25
C LEU A 149 -15.39 -11.32 -11.50
N LEU A 150 -14.70 -12.24 -12.17
CA LEU A 150 -15.26 -12.97 -13.31
C LEU A 150 -16.43 -13.86 -12.89
N ASN A 151 -16.37 -14.50 -11.72
CA ASN A 151 -17.51 -15.29 -11.21
C ASN A 151 -18.73 -14.39 -10.98
N PHE A 152 -18.54 -13.21 -10.39
CA PHE A 152 -19.63 -12.24 -10.21
C PHE A 152 -20.14 -11.63 -11.52
N SER A 153 -19.32 -11.57 -12.58
CA SER A 153 -19.79 -11.13 -13.90
C SER A 153 -20.81 -12.09 -14.52
N GLN A 154 -20.75 -13.37 -14.14
CA GLN A 154 -21.63 -14.44 -14.62
C GLN A 154 -22.83 -14.67 -13.70
N ASP A 155 -22.76 -14.18 -12.46
CA ASP A 155 -23.85 -14.28 -11.48
C ASP A 155 -24.85 -13.12 -11.65
N HIS A 156 -26.01 -13.44 -12.23
CA HIS A 156 -27.10 -12.48 -12.42
C HIS A 156 -27.78 -12.05 -11.10
N ALA A 157 -27.43 -12.63 -9.95
CA ALA A 157 -28.05 -12.31 -8.66
C ALA A 157 -27.68 -10.92 -8.11
N LEU A 158 -26.62 -10.28 -8.63
CA LEU A 158 -26.17 -8.96 -8.12
C LEU A 158 -27.06 -7.78 -8.54
N GLY A 159 -28.04 -7.97 -9.43
CA GLY A 159 -28.95 -6.90 -9.89
C GLY A 159 -28.27 -5.82 -10.76
N PHE A 160 -26.97 -5.95 -11.04
CA PHE A 160 -26.23 -5.14 -12.02
C PHE A 160 -25.15 -6.01 -12.70
N PRO A 161 -25.00 -5.95 -14.04
CA PRO A 161 -23.96 -6.70 -14.74
C PRO A 161 -22.57 -6.09 -14.44
N ILE A 162 -21.60 -6.92 -14.08
CA ILE A 162 -20.18 -6.52 -14.03
C ILE A 162 -19.57 -6.83 -15.39
N THR A 163 -19.20 -5.82 -16.18
CA THR A 163 -18.56 -6.02 -17.48
C THR A 163 -17.04 -6.09 -17.35
N ASN A 164 -16.35 -6.53 -18.42
CA ASN A 164 -14.89 -6.45 -18.49
C ASN A 164 -14.38 -5.04 -18.16
N THR A 165 -15.09 -3.98 -18.54
CA THR A 165 -14.68 -2.60 -18.26
C THR A 165 -14.63 -2.32 -16.75
N GLU A 166 -15.65 -2.73 -15.99
CA GLU A 166 -15.63 -2.56 -14.53
C GLU A 166 -14.54 -3.43 -13.88
N ILE A 167 -14.31 -4.64 -14.38
CA ILE A 167 -13.23 -5.51 -13.89
C ILE A 167 -11.87 -4.84 -14.10
N LYS A 168 -11.58 -4.34 -15.31
CA LYS A 168 -10.33 -3.63 -15.63
C LYS A 168 -10.11 -2.42 -14.72
N ALA A 169 -11.16 -1.61 -14.52
CA ALA A 169 -11.09 -0.43 -13.65
C ALA A 169 -10.77 -0.80 -12.19
N VAL A 170 -11.40 -1.86 -11.68
CA VAL A 170 -11.23 -2.32 -10.30
C VAL A 170 -9.84 -2.90 -10.05
N ILE A 171 -9.34 -3.70 -10.99
CA ILE A 171 -7.97 -4.24 -10.98
C ILE A 171 -6.97 -3.08 -10.97
N LEU A 172 -7.15 -2.09 -11.85
CA LEU A 172 -6.28 -0.91 -11.91
C LEU A 172 -6.23 -0.15 -10.58
N ASP A 173 -7.40 0.15 -10.00
CA ASP A 173 -7.52 0.89 -8.75
C ASP A 173 -6.80 0.19 -7.59
N ILE A 174 -6.95 -1.13 -7.47
CA ILE A 174 -6.31 -1.91 -6.40
C ILE A 174 -4.80 -1.90 -6.54
N PHE A 175 -4.31 -2.08 -7.77
CA PHE A 175 -2.88 -2.16 -7.98
C PHE A 175 -2.19 -0.84 -7.65
N LEU A 176 -2.76 0.26 -8.14
CA LEU A 176 -2.28 1.62 -7.84
C LEU A 176 -2.32 1.90 -6.35
N ALA A 177 -3.45 1.62 -5.69
CA ALA A 177 -3.63 1.91 -4.28
C ALA A 177 -2.75 1.02 -3.39
N GLY A 178 -2.69 -0.28 -3.65
CA GLY A 178 -2.03 -1.27 -2.81
C GLY A 178 -0.51 -1.20 -2.88
N SER A 179 0.06 -1.02 -4.07
CA SER A 179 1.53 -1.09 -4.26
C SER A 179 2.23 0.15 -3.71
N GLU A 180 1.72 1.34 -4.05
CA GLU A 180 2.38 2.60 -3.74
C GLU A 180 2.28 2.98 -2.26
N THR A 181 1.09 2.82 -1.67
CA THR A 181 0.89 3.19 -0.25
C THR A 181 1.59 2.23 0.70
N THR A 182 1.62 0.93 0.38
CA THR A 182 2.32 -0.08 1.19
C THR A 182 3.83 0.13 1.14
N SER A 183 4.41 0.28 -0.05
CA SER A 183 5.86 0.52 -0.19
C SER A 183 6.29 1.83 0.46
N GLY A 184 5.51 2.90 0.33
CA GLY A 184 5.72 4.16 1.04
C GLY A 184 5.70 3.99 2.56
N THR A 185 4.71 3.27 3.09
CA THR A 185 4.60 3.00 4.54
C THR A 185 5.79 2.19 5.05
N LEU A 186 6.21 1.15 4.32
CA LEU A 186 7.39 0.35 4.67
C LEU A 186 8.68 1.17 4.66
N ASN A 187 8.83 2.05 3.67
CA ASN A 187 9.99 2.93 3.54
C ASN A 187 10.09 3.91 4.71
N TRP A 188 8.96 4.50 5.12
CA TRP A 188 8.89 5.34 6.32
C TRP A 188 9.12 4.57 7.61
N ALA A 189 8.54 3.38 7.76
CA ALA A 189 8.75 2.54 8.94
C ALA A 189 10.23 2.20 9.10
N MET A 190 10.89 1.76 8.03
CA MET A 190 12.33 1.47 8.05
C MET A 190 13.15 2.75 8.29
N SER A 191 12.81 3.87 7.66
CA SER A 191 13.50 5.15 7.88
C SER A 191 13.43 5.59 9.34
N GLU A 192 12.25 5.53 9.95
CA GLU A 192 12.06 5.91 11.35
C GLU A 192 12.74 4.93 12.31
N LEU A 193 12.71 3.63 12.03
CA LEU A 193 13.46 2.64 12.82
C LEU A 193 14.98 2.86 12.73
N MET A 194 15.52 3.13 11.53
CA MET A 194 16.94 3.46 11.35
C MET A 194 17.32 4.75 12.08
N ARG A 195 16.42 5.74 12.10
CA ARG A 195 16.59 7.00 12.84
C ARG A 195 16.48 6.82 14.36
N ASN A 196 15.79 5.78 14.81
CA ASN A 196 15.50 5.50 16.22
C ASN A 196 15.98 4.10 16.66
N PRO A 197 17.30 3.90 16.90
CA PRO A 197 17.87 2.60 17.26
C PRO A 197 17.22 1.91 18.47
N ARG A 198 16.69 2.70 19.42
CA ARG A 198 15.94 2.19 20.58
C ARG A 198 14.68 1.43 20.14
N ALA A 199 13.91 2.00 19.22
CA ALA A 199 12.69 1.36 18.71
C ALA A 199 13.02 0.18 17.80
N MET A 200 14.06 0.31 16.95
CA MET A 200 14.58 -0.79 16.12
C MET A 200 14.91 -2.02 16.96
N LYS A 201 15.74 -1.83 18.01
CA LYS A 201 16.17 -2.94 18.87
C LYS A 201 15.00 -3.64 19.56
N LYS A 202 14.02 -2.88 20.08
CA LYS A 202 12.82 -3.46 20.70
C LYS A 202 12.00 -4.29 19.71
N ALA A 203 11.76 -3.77 18.50
CA ALA A 203 11.01 -4.48 17.47
C ALA A 203 11.74 -5.74 16.98
N GLN A 204 13.06 -5.67 16.78
CA GLN A 204 13.86 -6.84 16.40
C GLN A 204 13.86 -7.93 17.48
N ILE A 205 13.98 -7.55 18.77
CA ILE A 205 13.92 -8.50 19.88
C ILE A 205 12.55 -9.20 19.89
N GLU A 206 11.46 -8.45 19.83
CA GLU A 206 10.10 -9.03 19.81
C GLU A 206 9.94 -10.03 18.66
N VAL A 207 10.29 -9.60 17.44
CA VAL A 207 10.13 -10.42 16.23
C VAL A 207 10.97 -11.70 16.30
N ARG A 208 12.23 -11.60 16.75
CA ARG A 208 13.14 -12.76 16.84
C ARG A 208 12.71 -13.72 17.94
N THR A 209 12.32 -13.23 19.12
CA THR A 209 11.88 -14.08 20.22
C THR A 209 10.59 -14.84 19.90
N LEU A 210 9.60 -14.20 19.27
CA LEU A 210 8.32 -14.86 18.95
C LEU A 210 8.38 -15.76 17.71
N SER A 211 9.40 -15.58 16.88
CA SER A 211 9.64 -16.39 15.67
C SER A 211 10.75 -17.43 15.86
N ASP A 212 11.33 -17.52 17.07
CA ASP A 212 12.49 -18.37 17.35
C ASP A 212 12.20 -19.85 17.04
N GLY A 213 13.16 -20.53 16.41
CA GLY A 213 13.04 -21.92 15.98
C GLY A 213 12.08 -22.20 14.81
N LYS A 214 11.22 -21.25 14.38
CA LYS A 214 10.28 -21.46 13.27
C LYS A 214 10.89 -21.17 11.90
N GLY A 215 11.79 -20.19 11.82
CA GLY A 215 12.40 -19.73 10.57
C GLY A 215 11.41 -19.11 9.56
N ILE A 216 10.13 -19.00 9.92
CA ILE A 216 9.04 -18.44 9.12
C ILE A 216 8.15 -17.57 10.01
N ILE A 217 7.60 -16.50 9.43
CA ILE A 217 6.63 -15.62 10.10
C ILE A 217 5.24 -15.94 9.52
N ASP A 218 4.47 -16.71 10.27
CA ASP A 218 3.08 -17.06 9.93
C ASP A 218 2.08 -16.03 10.48
N GLN A 219 0.80 -16.21 10.16
CA GLN A 219 -0.27 -15.30 10.58
C GLN A 219 -0.45 -15.26 12.11
N ALA A 220 -0.27 -16.40 12.79
CA ALA A 220 -0.39 -16.47 14.24
C ALA A 220 0.71 -15.66 14.94
N THR A 221 1.96 -15.85 14.51
CA THR A 221 3.11 -15.08 14.99
C THR A 221 2.92 -13.59 14.69
N LEU A 222 2.47 -13.25 13.48
CA LEU A 222 2.18 -11.87 13.08
C LEU A 222 1.11 -11.21 13.98
N ASP A 223 0.13 -11.98 14.45
CA ASP A 223 -0.92 -11.49 15.34
C ASP A 223 -0.39 -11.19 16.77
N GLU A 224 0.71 -11.80 17.18
CA GLU A 224 1.35 -11.61 18.48
C GLU A 224 2.36 -10.45 18.54
N LEU A 225 2.88 -9.96 17.41
CA LEU A 225 3.88 -8.87 17.33
C LEU A 225 3.31 -7.49 17.74
N GLN A 226 3.08 -7.26 19.04
CA GLN A 226 2.41 -6.06 19.56
C GLN A 226 3.23 -4.79 19.33
N TYR A 227 4.50 -4.77 19.73
CA TYR A 227 5.36 -3.61 19.63
C TYR A 227 5.63 -3.22 18.18
N MET A 228 5.85 -4.18 17.29
CA MET A 228 5.97 -3.92 15.85
C MET A 228 4.69 -3.29 15.29
N LYS A 229 3.50 -3.72 15.73
CA LYS A 229 2.24 -3.07 15.35
C LYS A 229 2.15 -1.63 15.86
N LEU A 230 2.71 -1.32 17.04
CA LEU A 230 2.83 0.07 17.52
C LEU A 230 3.75 0.90 16.62
N VAL A 231 4.87 0.32 16.14
CA VAL A 231 5.77 0.97 15.17
C VAL A 231 5.04 1.32 13.88
N VAL A 232 4.26 0.39 13.32
CA VAL A 232 3.48 0.65 12.09
C VAL A 232 2.40 1.71 12.35
N LYS A 233 1.73 1.67 13.50
CA LYS A 233 0.73 2.66 13.89
C LYS A 233 1.31 4.07 14.04
N GLU A 234 2.48 4.20 14.66
CA GLU A 234 3.20 5.47 14.78
C GLU A 234 3.74 5.97 13.43
N THR A 235 4.20 5.04 12.57
CA THR A 235 4.57 5.36 11.19
C THR A 235 3.38 5.96 10.44
N LEU A 236 2.19 5.36 10.54
CA LEU A 236 0.99 5.86 9.87
C LEU A 236 0.47 7.19 10.44
N ARG A 237 0.74 7.48 11.72
CA ARG A 237 0.43 8.78 12.34
C ARG A 237 1.31 9.89 11.76
N LEU A 238 2.62 9.66 11.71
CA LEU A 238 3.61 10.65 11.24
C LEU A 238 3.65 10.74 9.72
N HIS A 239 3.70 9.61 9.02
CA HIS A 239 3.87 9.56 7.56
C HIS A 239 2.61 9.00 6.92
N HIS A 240 1.56 9.81 7.00
CA HIS A 240 0.24 9.47 6.52
C HIS A 240 0.21 9.28 4.99
N PRO A 241 -0.15 8.09 4.47
CA PRO A 241 -0.48 7.92 3.06
C PRO A 241 -1.79 8.70 2.79
N PRO A 242 -1.87 9.62 1.81
CA PRO A 242 -3.06 10.43 1.49
C PRO A 242 -4.22 9.59 0.93
N LEU A 243 -4.76 8.67 1.72
CA LEU A 243 -5.84 7.77 1.34
C LEU A 243 -7.23 8.39 1.60
N ALA A 244 -7.29 9.50 2.34
CA ALA A 244 -8.50 10.29 2.50
C ALA A 244 -8.67 11.25 1.29
N GLY A 245 -8.91 10.67 0.11
CA GLY A 245 -9.21 11.44 -1.09
C GLY A 245 -10.36 12.45 -0.87
N PRO A 246 -10.45 13.50 -1.71
CA PRO A 246 -11.40 14.59 -1.52
C PRO A 246 -12.85 14.08 -1.41
N ARG A 247 -13.63 14.72 -0.54
CA ARG A 247 -15.08 14.51 -0.43
C ARG A 247 -15.81 15.65 -1.15
N GLU A 248 -17.04 15.38 -1.55
CA GLU A 248 -17.94 16.39 -2.11
C GLU A 248 -19.19 16.47 -1.22
N ALA A 249 -19.54 17.68 -0.78
CA ALA A 249 -20.79 17.94 -0.08
C ALA A 249 -21.97 17.66 -1.02
N ARG A 250 -22.88 16.75 -0.64
CA ARG A 250 -24.05 16.42 -1.46
C ARG A 250 -25.14 17.49 -1.38
N GLU A 251 -25.25 18.11 -0.23
CA GLU A 251 -26.21 19.15 0.11
C GLU A 251 -25.52 20.21 0.98
N THR A 252 -26.14 21.38 1.08
CA THR A 252 -25.65 22.44 1.95
C THR A 252 -25.84 22.04 3.41
N MET A 253 -24.78 22.15 4.21
CA MET A 253 -24.78 21.77 5.63
C MET A 253 -23.99 22.78 6.47
N VAL A 254 -24.12 22.71 7.79
CA VAL A 254 -23.34 23.52 8.73
C VAL A 254 -22.38 22.62 9.49
N ILE A 255 -21.08 22.93 9.47
CA ILE A 255 -20.05 22.24 10.25
C ILE A 255 -19.28 23.27 11.07
N GLY A 256 -19.24 23.11 12.40
CA GLY A 256 -18.52 24.01 13.29
C GLY A 256 -18.96 25.48 13.19
N GLY A 257 -20.24 25.73 12.90
CA GLY A 257 -20.80 27.07 12.68
C GLY A 257 -20.61 27.62 11.27
N TYR A 258 -19.86 26.95 10.39
CA TYR A 258 -19.65 27.37 9.01
C TYR A 258 -20.62 26.68 8.06
N GLN A 259 -21.26 27.46 7.19
CA GLN A 259 -22.07 26.91 6.10
C GLN A 259 -21.15 26.37 5.00
N ILE A 260 -21.30 25.08 4.69
CA ILE A 260 -20.64 24.39 3.59
C ILE A 260 -21.68 24.19 2.49
N PRO A 261 -21.60 24.91 1.36
CA PRO A 261 -22.52 24.75 0.23
C PRO A 261 -22.46 23.34 -0.37
N ALA A 262 -23.56 22.91 -0.98
CA ALA A 262 -23.55 21.73 -1.84
C ALA A 262 -22.46 21.85 -2.92
N LYS A 263 -21.89 20.72 -3.34
CA LYS A 263 -20.77 20.61 -4.29
C LYS A 263 -19.42 21.13 -3.81
N SER A 264 -19.31 21.60 -2.57
CA SER A 264 -18.01 21.94 -1.99
C SER A 264 -17.09 20.72 -1.92
N ARG A 265 -15.85 20.88 -2.39
CA ARG A 265 -14.78 19.90 -2.19
C ARG A 265 -14.22 20.04 -0.79
N VAL A 266 -14.22 18.96 -0.02
CA VAL A 266 -13.73 18.89 1.35
C VAL A 266 -12.51 17.98 1.39
N VAL A 267 -11.39 18.50 1.88
CA VAL A 267 -10.15 17.75 2.07
C VAL A 267 -9.86 17.68 3.56
N ILE A 268 -9.66 16.47 4.08
CA ILE A 268 -9.33 16.25 5.49
C ILE A 268 -7.81 16.26 5.60
N ASN A 269 -7.25 17.24 6.33
CA ASN A 269 -5.81 17.33 6.54
C ASN A 269 -5.38 16.39 7.68
N SER A 270 -5.31 15.11 7.36
CA SER A 270 -4.87 14.05 8.26
C SER A 270 -3.40 14.18 8.68
N TRP A 271 -2.55 14.77 7.84
CA TRP A 271 -1.16 15.08 8.20
C TRP A 271 -1.10 16.04 9.40
N ALA A 272 -1.95 17.09 9.39
CA ALA A 272 -2.06 18.02 10.49
C ALA A 272 -2.70 17.37 11.73
N LEU A 273 -3.75 16.56 11.57
CA LEU A 273 -4.37 15.82 12.68
C LEU A 273 -3.37 14.90 13.38
N GLY A 274 -2.53 14.21 12.61
CA GLY A 274 -1.47 13.36 13.14
C GLY A 274 -0.40 14.12 13.92
N ARG A 275 -0.29 15.44 13.78
CA ARG A 275 0.73 16.30 14.44
C ARG A 275 0.14 17.35 15.38
N ASP A 276 -1.14 17.27 15.66
CA ASP A 276 -1.81 18.27 16.49
C ASP A 276 -1.45 18.06 17.98
N PRO A 277 -0.80 19.04 18.64
CA PRO A 277 -0.38 18.92 20.03
C PRO A 277 -1.57 18.82 21.02
N ARG A 278 -2.80 19.11 20.58
CA ARG A 278 -4.01 18.88 21.39
C ARG A 278 -4.31 17.41 21.61
N TYR A 279 -3.87 16.54 20.68
CA TYR A 279 -4.11 15.10 20.74
C TYR A 279 -2.83 14.30 20.96
N TRP A 280 -1.66 14.86 20.63
CA TRP A 280 -0.39 14.13 20.64
C TRP A 280 0.70 14.86 21.42
N THR A 281 1.18 14.27 22.52
CA THR A 281 2.37 14.74 23.24
C THR A 281 3.63 14.57 22.37
N GLU A 282 4.47 15.60 22.28
CA GLU A 282 5.64 15.63 21.39
C GLU A 282 5.26 15.16 19.96
N PRO A 283 4.39 15.88 19.24
CA PRO A 283 3.73 15.35 18.03
C PRO A 283 4.70 14.98 16.92
N ASP A 284 5.83 15.67 16.78
CA ASP A 284 6.81 15.41 15.73
C ASP A 284 7.78 14.27 16.05
N LYS A 285 7.73 13.73 17.28
CA LYS A 285 8.61 12.67 17.73
C LYS A 285 8.03 11.29 17.41
N PHE A 286 8.84 10.46 16.76
CA PHE A 286 8.54 9.05 16.56
C PHE A 286 8.65 8.29 17.89
N TYR A 287 7.50 8.01 18.50
CA TYR A 287 7.40 7.39 19.81
C TYR A 287 6.30 6.31 19.83
N PRO A 288 6.58 5.08 19.34
CA PRO A 288 5.60 4.00 19.27
C PRO A 288 4.90 3.69 20.59
N GLU A 289 5.60 3.83 21.71
CA GLU A 289 5.04 3.56 23.04
C GLU A 289 3.88 4.47 23.43
N ARG A 290 3.62 5.58 22.72
CA ARG A 290 2.40 6.37 22.93
C ARG A 290 1.11 5.57 22.70
N PHE A 291 1.21 4.47 21.96
CA PHE A 291 0.10 3.59 21.67
C PHE A 291 0.03 2.37 22.58
N LEU A 292 0.98 2.21 23.51
CA LEU A 292 0.91 1.17 24.52
C LEU A 292 -0.31 1.44 25.42
N ASP A 293 -1.18 0.45 25.58
CA ASP A 293 -2.45 0.53 26.32
C ASP A 293 -3.41 1.65 25.85
N SER A 294 -3.17 2.20 24.66
CA SER A 294 -4.01 3.25 24.08
C SER A 294 -5.17 2.63 23.29
N PRO A 295 -6.43 3.04 23.55
CA PRO A 295 -7.59 2.56 22.81
C PRO A 295 -7.69 3.13 21.39
N ILE A 296 -6.85 4.11 21.03
CA ILE A 296 -6.88 4.80 19.74
C ILE A 296 -6.58 3.80 18.63
N ASP A 297 -7.37 3.73 17.55
CA ASP A 297 -7.08 2.84 16.41
C ASP A 297 -7.39 3.52 15.07
N TYR A 298 -6.66 3.13 14.02
CA TYR A 298 -6.83 3.64 12.66
C TYR A 298 -8.00 3.01 11.89
N LYS A 299 -8.87 2.26 12.57
CA LYS A 299 -10.08 1.63 11.98
C LYS A 299 -11.22 2.63 11.73
N GLY A 300 -10.98 3.93 11.92
CA GLY A 300 -11.89 5.01 11.53
C GLY A 300 -12.92 5.42 12.59
N SER A 301 -12.76 4.98 13.85
CA SER A 301 -13.56 5.44 14.99
C SER A 301 -12.83 6.49 15.85
N ASN A 302 -11.52 6.61 15.70
CA ASN A 302 -10.68 7.62 16.35
C ASN A 302 -10.26 8.66 15.33
N PHE A 303 -10.83 9.86 15.41
CA PHE A 303 -10.64 10.90 14.38
C PHE A 303 -9.26 11.57 14.46
N GLU A 304 -8.59 11.45 15.60
CA GLU A 304 -7.19 11.83 15.81
C GLU A 304 -6.22 10.97 14.96
N LEU A 305 -6.60 9.74 14.57
CA LEU A 305 -5.78 8.82 13.79
C LEU A 305 -6.57 8.17 12.65
N ILE A 306 -6.55 8.79 11.46
CA ILE A 306 -7.33 8.33 10.30
C ILE A 306 -6.51 8.04 9.03
N PRO A 307 -5.39 7.27 9.09
CA PRO A 307 -4.55 6.91 7.93
C PRO A 307 -5.30 6.26 6.77
N PHE A 308 -6.44 5.62 7.06
CA PHE A 308 -7.28 4.96 6.07
C PHE A 308 -8.60 5.73 5.81
N GLY A 309 -8.72 6.95 6.31
CA GLY A 309 -9.96 7.71 6.36
C GLY A 309 -10.98 7.11 7.35
N ALA A 310 -12.23 7.55 7.24
CA ALA A 310 -13.32 7.10 8.10
C ALA A 310 -14.68 7.05 7.35
N GLY A 311 -15.66 6.42 8.01
CA GLY A 311 -17.05 6.35 7.57
C GLY A 311 -17.27 5.57 6.26
N ARG A 312 -18.31 5.96 5.51
CA ARG A 312 -18.79 5.23 4.30
C ARG A 312 -17.74 5.01 3.21
N ARG A 313 -16.67 5.81 3.18
CA ARG A 313 -15.58 5.70 2.21
C ARG A 313 -14.21 5.44 2.86
N ILE A 314 -14.18 4.81 4.04
CA ILE A 314 -12.93 4.27 4.60
C ILE A 314 -12.21 3.36 3.59
N CYS A 315 -10.88 3.28 3.64
CA CYS A 315 -10.09 2.48 2.71
C CYS A 315 -10.59 1.02 2.71
N PRO A 316 -11.03 0.48 1.56
CA PRO A 316 -11.38 -0.93 1.48
C PRO A 316 -10.14 -1.82 1.65
N GLY A 317 -8.95 -1.37 1.26
CA GLY A 317 -7.72 -2.16 1.36
C GLY A 317 -7.07 -2.22 2.76
N LEU A 318 -7.68 -1.66 3.81
CA LEU A 318 -7.05 -1.49 5.13
C LEU A 318 -6.43 -2.79 5.67
N GLN A 319 -7.22 -3.87 5.71
CA GLN A 319 -6.75 -5.15 6.28
C GLN A 319 -5.62 -5.76 5.45
N PHE A 320 -5.73 -5.70 4.12
CA PHE A 320 -4.71 -6.20 3.20
C PHE A 320 -3.39 -5.42 3.35
N GLY A 321 -3.45 -4.09 3.27
CA GLY A 321 -2.26 -3.23 3.34
C GLY A 321 -1.54 -3.36 4.68
N VAL A 322 -2.27 -3.34 5.80
CA VAL A 322 -1.66 -3.50 7.14
C VAL A 322 -1.02 -4.87 7.30
N THR A 323 -1.67 -5.94 6.82
CA THR A 323 -1.11 -7.30 6.89
C THR A 323 0.19 -7.38 6.08
N LEU A 324 0.20 -6.83 4.88
CA LEU A 324 1.39 -6.78 4.03
C LEU A 324 2.53 -5.97 4.67
N VAL A 325 2.24 -4.77 5.18
CA VAL A 325 3.24 -3.94 5.88
C VAL A 325 3.82 -4.68 7.08
N ASN A 326 2.97 -5.26 7.92
CA ASN A 326 3.43 -5.99 9.10
C ASN A 326 4.29 -7.20 8.71
N LEU A 327 3.84 -8.02 7.74
CA LEU A 327 4.56 -9.21 7.33
C LEU A 327 5.92 -8.87 6.73
N ALA A 328 5.96 -7.88 5.82
CA ALA A 328 7.20 -7.45 5.19
C ALA A 328 8.17 -6.85 6.22
N LEU A 329 7.69 -5.98 7.11
CA LEU A 329 8.52 -5.40 8.16
C LEU A 329 9.06 -6.47 9.11
N ALA A 330 8.22 -7.41 9.56
CA ALA A 330 8.64 -8.50 10.43
C ALA A 330 9.77 -9.32 9.79
N ASN A 331 9.66 -9.69 8.52
CA ASN A 331 10.70 -10.44 7.82
C ASN A 331 12.01 -9.66 7.71
N LEU A 332 11.95 -8.35 7.42
CA LEU A 332 13.14 -7.50 7.36
C LEU A 332 13.85 -7.39 8.71
N LEU A 333 13.09 -7.32 9.81
CA LEU A 333 13.61 -7.22 11.18
C LEU A 333 14.12 -8.55 11.71
N TYR A 334 13.48 -9.65 11.33
CA TYR A 334 13.88 -11.00 11.71
C TYR A 334 15.23 -11.36 11.09
N HIS A 335 15.35 -11.26 9.76
CA HIS A 335 16.47 -11.81 9.01
C HIS A 335 17.72 -10.93 8.95
N PHE A 336 17.61 -9.64 9.27
CA PHE A 336 18.72 -8.71 9.11
C PHE A 336 18.85 -7.74 10.29
N ASP A 337 20.09 -7.44 10.64
CA ASP A 337 20.45 -6.17 11.24
C ASP A 337 20.69 -5.15 10.13
N TRP A 338 20.45 -3.88 10.42
CA TRP A 338 20.51 -2.82 9.42
C TRP A 338 21.48 -1.73 9.84
N LYS A 339 22.35 -1.32 8.92
CA LYS A 339 23.31 -0.23 9.13
C LYS A 339 23.11 0.89 8.12
N LEU A 340 23.36 2.12 8.54
CA LEU A 340 23.47 3.25 7.62
C LEU A 340 24.83 3.17 6.91
N PRO A 341 24.91 3.60 5.63
CA PRO A 341 26.15 3.62 4.88
C PRO A 341 27.09 4.75 5.34
N ASP A 342 28.37 4.63 5.00
CA ASP A 342 29.37 5.71 5.12
C ASP A 342 29.46 6.37 6.52
N ASP A 343 29.29 5.57 7.58
CA ASP A 343 29.28 6.02 8.98
C ASP A 343 28.24 7.14 9.29
N MET A 344 27.22 7.27 8.44
CA MET A 344 26.12 8.22 8.62
C MET A 344 25.42 8.00 9.97
N LYS A 345 25.19 9.08 10.72
CA LYS A 345 24.48 9.00 12.00
C LYS A 345 22.97 9.07 11.76
N PRO A 346 22.16 8.43 12.62
CA PRO A 346 20.69 8.48 12.54
C PRO A 346 20.09 9.89 12.39
N ARG A 347 20.68 10.88 13.08
CA ARG A 347 20.24 12.28 13.04
C ARG A 347 20.50 12.99 11.71
N ASP A 348 21.44 12.49 10.91
CA ASP A 348 21.86 13.08 9.63
C ASP A 348 21.03 12.51 8.46
N MET A 349 20.14 11.54 8.72
CA MET A 349 19.21 11.01 7.72
C MET A 349 18.27 12.09 7.22
N ASP A 350 18.18 12.25 5.89
CA ASP A 350 17.18 13.11 5.27
C ASP A 350 15.79 12.52 5.46
N MET A 351 14.89 13.23 6.16
CA MET A 351 13.50 12.82 6.40
C MET A 351 12.49 13.69 5.62
N THR A 352 12.93 14.34 4.56
CA THR A 352 12.08 15.21 3.74
C THR A 352 11.01 14.42 3.00
N GLU A 353 9.76 14.86 3.13
CA GLU A 353 8.61 14.33 2.39
C GLU A 353 8.52 14.98 1.01
N GLU A 354 8.21 14.19 -0.02
CA GLU A 354 7.77 14.68 -1.32
C GLU A 354 6.23 14.72 -1.32
N PHE A 355 5.67 15.89 -1.62
CA PHE A 355 4.23 16.04 -1.76
C PHE A 355 3.77 15.39 -3.06
N SER A 356 3.09 14.25 -2.94
CA SER A 356 2.52 13.49 -4.04
C SER A 356 1.25 12.76 -3.57
N LEU A 357 0.62 11.96 -4.45
CA LEU A 357 -0.57 11.15 -4.09
C LEU A 357 -0.31 10.19 -2.93
N ALA A 358 0.94 9.78 -2.75
CA ALA A 358 1.47 9.15 -1.56
C ALA A 358 2.55 10.08 -1.01
N SER A 359 2.47 10.49 0.25
CA SER A 359 3.55 11.22 0.93
C SER A 359 4.75 10.29 1.04
N LYS A 360 5.64 10.32 0.05
CA LYS A 360 6.82 9.47 -0.03
C LYS A 360 8.01 10.22 0.52
N LYS A 361 9.03 9.45 0.90
CA LYS A 361 10.36 10.00 1.16
C LYS A 361 10.92 10.56 -0.14
N LYS A 362 11.39 11.81 -0.12
CA LYS A 362 11.94 12.49 -1.31
C LYS A 362 13.18 11.79 -1.85
N ASN A 363 14.09 11.40 -0.95
CA ASN A 363 15.32 10.70 -1.30
C ASN A 363 15.23 9.23 -0.89
N ASN A 364 15.78 8.34 -1.72
CA ASN A 364 15.78 6.91 -1.43
C ASN A 364 16.57 6.59 -0.15
N LEU A 365 16.07 5.61 0.61
CA LEU A 365 16.74 5.03 1.76
C LEU A 365 17.77 4.00 1.29
N PHE A 366 19.05 4.29 1.54
CA PHE A 366 20.14 3.36 1.34
C PHE A 366 20.60 2.79 2.69
N VAL A 367 20.75 1.47 2.76
CA VAL A 367 21.14 0.75 3.98
C VAL A 367 21.99 -0.46 3.64
N VAL A 368 22.79 -0.92 4.60
CA VAL A 368 23.58 -2.14 4.48
C VAL A 368 22.92 -3.23 5.34
N PRO A 369 22.34 -4.28 4.72
CA PRO A 369 21.80 -5.42 5.45
C PRO A 369 22.94 -6.30 5.97
N VAL A 370 22.87 -6.68 7.24
CA VAL A 370 23.77 -7.65 7.89
C VAL A 370 22.92 -8.88 8.24
N PRO A 371 23.10 -10.02 7.56
CA PRO A 371 22.30 -11.22 7.83
C PRO A 371 22.39 -11.63 9.30
N TYR A 372 21.22 -11.86 9.91
CA TYR A 372 21.08 -12.44 11.23
C TYR A 372 20.77 -13.93 11.08
N TYR A 373 21.58 -14.75 11.74
CA TYR A 373 21.35 -16.18 11.86
C TYR A 373 20.93 -16.42 13.33
N PRO A 374 19.71 -16.94 13.58
CA PRO A 374 19.21 -17.20 14.92
C PRO A 374 20.15 -18.08 15.75
#